data_AF-A0A8T3YZG3-F1
#
_entry.id   AF-A0A8T3YZG3-F1
#
_cell.length_a   1.000
_cell.length_b   1.000
_cell.length_c   1.000
_cell.angle_alpha   90.00
_cell.angle_beta   90.00
_cell.angle_gamma   90.00
#
_symmetry.space_group_name_H-M   'P 1'
#
loop_
_entity.id
_entity.type
_entity.pdbx_description
1 polymer ?
#
loop_
_entity_poly.entity_id
_entity_poly.type
_entity_poly.pdbx_seq_one_letter_code
_entity_poly.pdbx_strand_id
1 'polypeptide(L)'
;RKKETGIEKIIGFRKAYYDFANEYPDYLRIYNSFQSDRFDLTSIVNITYMKKAIEEGRQYSMFPVTFESVSDYLKEITDLRREMVNILSNAIETGIQDGTVRSDINTLQMAILLTLLTQNIQEMPYDYKQLLDVKGINNEEFTRSIDDFIINMFTNRDH
;
A
#
# COMPACT_ATOMS: atom_id res chain seq x y z
N ARG A 1 6.71 -21.01 -22.39
CA ARG A 1 6.73 -19.66 -21.77
C ARG A 1 7.75 -19.69 -20.64
N LYS A 2 8.69 -18.74 -20.56
CA LYS A 2 9.61 -18.61 -19.42
C LYS A 2 8.78 -18.26 -18.18
N LYS A 3 8.98 -18.95 -17.05
CA LYS A 3 8.31 -18.63 -15.78
C LYS A 3 8.94 -17.33 -15.26
N GLU A 4 8.13 -16.35 -14.89
CA GLU A 4 8.61 -15.11 -14.26
C GLU A 4 9.27 -15.44 -12.91
N THR A 5 10.46 -14.88 -12.71
CA THR A 5 11.24 -14.99 -11.48
C THR A 5 10.63 -14.16 -10.36
N GLY A 6 10.96 -14.47 -9.11
CA GLY A 6 10.50 -13.69 -7.96
C GLY A 6 10.88 -12.22 -8.04
N ILE A 7 12.11 -11.91 -8.47
CA ILE A 7 12.53 -10.51 -8.65
C ILE A 7 11.72 -9.79 -9.73
N GLU A 8 11.42 -10.45 -10.86
CA GLU A 8 10.55 -9.88 -11.92
C GLU A 8 9.14 -9.60 -11.39
N LYS A 9 8.60 -10.46 -10.51
CA LYS A 9 7.31 -10.23 -9.86
C LYS A 9 7.32 -9.07 -8.86
N ILE A 10 8.41 -8.90 -8.09
CA ILE A 10 8.58 -7.76 -7.17
C ILE A 10 8.58 -6.45 -7.96
N ILE A 11 9.34 -6.39 -9.06
CA ILE A 11 9.39 -5.21 -9.94
C ILE A 11 8.02 -4.99 -10.60
N GLY A 12 7.37 -6.06 -11.06
CA GLY A 12 6.04 -6.01 -11.66
C GLY A 12 4.98 -5.44 -10.72
N PHE A 13 5.01 -5.83 -9.43
CA PHE A 13 4.12 -5.27 -8.41
C PHE A 13 4.27 -3.74 -8.30
N ARG A 14 5.51 -3.25 -8.19
CA ARG A 14 5.78 -1.81 -8.06
C ARG A 14 5.30 -1.04 -9.28
N LYS A 15 5.58 -1.58 -10.47
CA LYS A 15 5.12 -1.00 -11.73
C LYS A 15 3.59 -0.95 -11.79
N ALA A 16 2.91 -2.04 -11.45
CA ALA A 16 1.44 -2.07 -11.44
C ALA A 16 0.84 -1.04 -10.48
N TYR A 17 1.45 -0.86 -9.30
CA TYR A 17 1.01 0.17 -8.36
C TYR A 17 1.29 1.59 -8.88
N TYR A 18 2.46 1.83 -9.46
CA TYR A 18 2.82 3.10 -10.10
C TYR A 18 1.82 3.46 -11.22
N ASP A 19 1.52 2.50 -12.09
CA ASP A 19 0.57 2.68 -13.19
C ASP A 19 -0.82 3.02 -12.65
N PHE A 20 -1.31 2.27 -11.65
CA PHE A 20 -2.59 2.54 -10.97
C PHE A 20 -2.63 3.94 -10.34
N ALA A 21 -1.57 4.34 -9.63
CA ALA A 21 -1.50 5.63 -8.96
C ALA A 21 -1.57 6.81 -9.94
N ASN A 22 -0.97 6.65 -11.13
CA ASN A 22 -0.99 7.68 -12.17
C ASN A 22 -2.30 7.69 -12.98
N GLU A 23 -2.90 6.52 -13.21
CA GLU A 23 -4.16 6.41 -13.95
C GLU A 23 -5.37 6.83 -13.10
N TYR A 24 -5.34 6.55 -11.80
CA TYR A 24 -6.45 6.76 -10.85
C TYR A 24 -6.04 7.60 -9.61
N PRO A 25 -5.51 8.82 -9.78
CA PRO A 25 -4.98 9.63 -8.67
C PRO A 25 -6.05 10.02 -7.63
N ASP A 26 -7.31 10.18 -8.04
CA ASP A 26 -8.41 10.50 -7.12
C ASP A 26 -8.81 9.31 -6.26
N TYR A 27 -8.78 8.08 -6.80
CA TYR A 27 -9.01 6.86 -6.03
C TYR A 27 -7.91 6.66 -4.99
N LEU A 28 -6.66 6.88 -5.39
CA LEU A 28 -5.52 6.83 -4.48
C LEU A 28 -5.68 7.86 -3.35
N ARG A 29 -6.08 9.10 -3.68
CA ARG A 29 -6.32 10.15 -2.67
C ARG A 29 -7.41 9.74 -1.66
N ILE A 30 -8.51 9.14 -2.13
CA ILE A 30 -9.59 8.66 -1.25
C ILE A 30 -9.05 7.56 -0.33
N TYR A 31 -8.40 6.54 -0.90
CA TYR A 31 -7.78 5.43 -0.16
C TYR A 31 -6.80 5.91 0.91
N ASN A 32 -5.96 6.89 0.61
CA ASN A 32 -4.99 7.43 1.57
C ASN A 32 -5.62 8.33 2.62
N SER A 33 -6.67 9.07 2.25
CA SER A 33 -7.46 9.85 3.20
C SER A 33 -8.09 8.94 4.27
N PHE A 34 -8.60 7.77 3.85
CA PHE A 34 -9.10 6.74 4.77
C PHE A 34 -8.01 6.20 5.70
N GLN A 35 -6.76 6.05 5.22
CA GLN A 35 -5.64 5.54 6.02
C GLN A 35 -5.01 6.55 6.98
N SER A 36 -5.18 7.85 6.72
CA SER A 36 -4.44 8.90 7.44
C SER A 36 -4.81 9.08 8.91
N ASP A 37 -5.70 8.24 9.47
CA ASP A 37 -6.33 8.36 10.79
C ASP A 37 -7.01 9.73 11.05
N ARG A 38 -7.09 10.61 10.03
CA ARG A 38 -7.77 11.93 10.10
C ARG A 38 -9.27 11.79 10.28
N PHE A 39 -9.80 10.65 9.87
CA PHE A 39 -11.07 10.16 10.35
C PHE A 39 -10.71 9.22 11.49
N ASP A 40 -10.88 9.66 12.74
CA ASP A 40 -10.88 8.73 13.86
C ASP A 40 -12.16 7.91 13.75
N LEU A 41 -12.11 6.92 12.86
CA LEU A 41 -13.27 6.10 12.52
C LEU A 41 -13.75 5.39 13.78
N THR A 42 -12.84 5.02 14.69
CA THR A 42 -13.17 4.50 16.02
C THR A 42 -13.99 5.47 16.87
N SER A 43 -13.65 6.76 16.94
CA SER A 43 -14.47 7.73 17.69
C SER A 43 -15.73 8.19 16.95
N ILE A 44 -15.72 8.29 15.63
CA ILE A 44 -16.93 8.55 14.83
C ILE A 44 -17.95 7.42 15.01
N VAL A 45 -17.47 6.17 14.99
CA VAL A 45 -18.24 4.98 15.28
C VAL A 45 -18.79 5.06 16.71
N ASN A 46 -17.96 5.34 17.72
CA ASN A 46 -18.38 5.36 19.12
C ASN A 46 -19.34 6.51 19.48
N ILE A 47 -19.08 7.75 19.03
CA ILE A 47 -19.87 8.94 19.36
C ILE A 47 -21.26 8.86 18.73
N THR A 48 -21.34 8.43 17.48
CA THR A 48 -22.62 8.31 16.76
C THR A 48 -23.46 7.15 17.32
N TYR A 49 -22.83 6.03 17.68
CA TYR A 49 -23.49 4.86 18.29
C TYR A 49 -24.09 5.20 19.66
N MET A 50 -23.33 5.92 20.48
CA MET A 50 -23.79 6.43 21.79
C MET A 50 -24.92 7.44 21.64
N LYS A 51 -24.78 8.43 20.75
CA LYS A 51 -25.77 9.50 20.57
C LYS A 51 -27.13 8.96 20.09
N LYS A 52 -27.10 7.99 19.17
CA LYS A 52 -28.31 7.38 18.61
C LYS A 52 -29.02 6.41 19.57
N ALA A 53 -28.27 5.62 20.34
CA ALA A 53 -28.83 4.76 21.39
C ALA A 53 -29.53 5.56 22.50
N ILE A 54 -29.05 6.78 22.77
CA ILE A 54 -29.64 7.71 23.74
C ILE A 54 -30.90 8.38 23.17
N GLU A 55 -30.89 8.81 21.91
CA GLU A 55 -32.01 9.54 21.30
C GLU A 55 -33.21 8.66 20.97
N GLU A 56 -33.01 7.37 20.66
CA GLU A 56 -34.08 6.48 20.18
C GLU A 56 -34.57 5.46 21.22
N GLY A 57 -33.96 5.42 22.41
CA GLY A 57 -34.36 4.56 23.53
C GLY A 57 -34.43 3.06 23.21
N ARG A 58 -33.82 2.62 22.10
CA ARG A 58 -33.95 1.26 21.57
C ARG A 58 -32.60 0.60 21.32
N GLN A 59 -32.58 -0.68 21.68
CA GLN A 59 -31.49 -1.62 21.56
C GLN A 59 -31.21 -1.93 20.07
N TYR A 60 -29.93 -1.95 19.71
CA TYR A 60 -29.37 -2.04 18.36
C TYR A 60 -30.11 -2.93 17.35
N SER A 61 -30.80 -2.36 16.37
CA SER A 61 -30.94 -2.95 15.02
C SER A 61 -31.66 -2.03 14.02
N MET A 62 -30.99 -1.81 12.87
CA MET A 62 -31.52 -1.47 11.52
C MET A 62 -31.71 0.03 11.13
N PHE A 63 -30.87 0.52 10.21
CA PHE A 63 -31.01 1.81 9.48
C PHE A 63 -30.40 1.76 8.06
N PRO A 64 -31.11 2.07 6.96
CA PRO A 64 -30.74 1.69 5.58
C PRO A 64 -29.78 2.62 4.79
N VAL A 65 -29.04 3.50 5.47
CA VAL A 65 -27.65 3.81 5.06
C VAL A 65 -26.81 3.14 6.13
N THR A 66 -26.79 1.81 6.08
CA THR A 66 -26.37 1.00 7.21
C THR A 66 -24.88 1.18 7.41
N PHE A 67 -24.49 1.42 8.65
CA PHE A 67 -23.14 1.20 9.19
C PHE A 67 -22.43 -0.05 8.62
N GLU A 68 -23.21 -1.07 8.25
CA GLU A 68 -22.80 -2.24 7.45
C GLU A 68 -21.99 -1.83 6.21
N SER A 69 -22.46 -0.88 5.40
CA SER A 69 -21.74 -0.41 4.21
C SER A 69 -20.38 0.24 4.50
N VAL A 70 -20.26 1.10 5.52
CA VAL A 70 -18.97 1.70 5.91
C VAL A 70 -18.03 0.64 6.48
N SER A 71 -18.56 -0.29 7.28
CA SER A 71 -17.82 -1.46 7.77
C SER A 71 -17.36 -2.37 6.62
N ASP A 72 -18.18 -2.53 5.58
CA ASP A 72 -17.89 -3.37 4.41
C ASP A 72 -16.77 -2.76 3.57
N TYR A 73 -16.78 -1.43 3.32
CA TYR A 73 -15.68 -0.76 2.64
C TYR A 73 -14.37 -0.81 3.45
N LEU A 74 -14.44 -0.65 4.78
CA LEU A 74 -13.25 -0.77 5.64
C LEU A 74 -12.68 -2.19 5.63
N LYS A 75 -13.55 -3.19 5.62
CA LYS A 75 -13.17 -4.59 5.48
C LYS A 75 -12.54 -4.83 4.12
N GLU A 76 -13.15 -4.37 3.03
CA GLU A 76 -12.63 -4.51 1.67
C GLU A 76 -11.26 -3.84 1.50
N ILE A 77 -11.09 -2.62 2.02
CA ILE A 77 -9.80 -1.93 2.05
C ILE A 77 -8.75 -2.73 2.84
N THR A 78 -9.14 -3.31 3.98
CA THR A 78 -8.24 -4.11 4.81
C THR A 78 -7.86 -5.43 4.13
N ASP A 79 -8.82 -6.07 3.46
CA ASP A 79 -8.62 -7.31 2.72
C ASP A 79 -7.71 -7.07 1.51
N LEU A 80 -7.95 -6.01 0.72
CA LEU A 80 -7.07 -5.60 -0.38
C LEU A 80 -5.63 -5.34 0.09
N ARG A 81 -5.45 -4.68 1.23
CA ARG A 81 -4.11 -4.44 1.80
C ARG A 81 -3.42 -5.74 2.21
N ARG A 82 -4.17 -6.67 2.81
CA ARG A 82 -3.66 -7.99 3.14
C ARG A 82 -3.26 -8.76 1.88
N GLU A 83 -4.07 -8.68 0.83
CA GLU A 83 -3.77 -9.29 -0.47
C GLU A 83 -2.50 -8.70 -1.10
N MET A 84 -2.29 -7.39 -1.06
CA MET A 84 -1.05 -6.76 -1.54
C MET A 84 0.19 -7.30 -0.83
N VAL A 85 0.14 -7.40 0.51
CA VAL A 85 1.24 -7.96 1.30
C VAL A 85 1.46 -9.44 0.98
N ASN A 86 0.39 -10.21 0.78
CA ASN A 86 0.47 -11.62 0.41
C ASN A 86 1.07 -11.81 -1.00
N ILE A 87 0.69 -10.99 -1.98
CA ILE A 87 1.25 -11.02 -3.34
C ILE A 87 2.76 -10.77 -3.28
N LEU A 88 3.19 -9.74 -2.56
CA LEU A 88 4.60 -9.44 -2.37
C LEU A 88 5.34 -10.55 -1.61
N SER A 89 4.73 -11.11 -0.56
CA SER A 89 5.33 -12.21 0.20
C SER A 89 5.57 -13.43 -0.69
N ASN A 90 4.57 -13.80 -1.50
CA ASN A 90 4.68 -14.89 -2.47
C ASN A 90 5.73 -14.61 -3.55
N ALA A 91 5.87 -13.36 -4.00
CA ALA A 91 6.89 -12.96 -4.96
C ALA A 91 8.30 -13.10 -4.38
N ILE A 92 8.48 -12.66 -3.13
CA ILE A 92 9.74 -12.79 -2.39
C ILE A 92 10.09 -14.27 -2.16
N GLU A 93 9.15 -15.08 -1.71
CA GLU A 93 9.35 -16.53 -1.52
C GLU A 93 9.68 -17.24 -2.84
N THR A 94 9.00 -16.87 -3.94
CA THR A 94 9.36 -17.37 -5.28
C THR A 94 10.81 -17.01 -5.60
N GLY A 95 11.24 -15.79 -5.28
CA GLY A 95 12.59 -15.30 -5.54
C GLY A 95 13.66 -16.02 -4.73
N ILE A 96 13.34 -16.37 -3.49
CA ILE A 96 14.22 -17.18 -2.64
C ILE A 96 14.35 -18.60 -3.22
N GLN A 97 13.23 -19.18 -3.67
CA GLN A 97 13.21 -20.52 -4.26
C GLN A 97 13.94 -20.60 -5.61
N ASP A 98 13.86 -19.56 -6.43
CA ASP A 98 14.51 -19.51 -7.75
C ASP A 98 15.92 -18.88 -7.73
N GLY A 99 16.37 -18.42 -6.56
CA GLY A 99 17.70 -17.86 -6.34
C GLY A 99 17.88 -16.40 -6.80
N THR A 100 16.83 -15.74 -7.29
CA THR A 100 16.89 -14.31 -7.66
C THR A 100 16.81 -13.37 -6.45
N VAL A 101 16.42 -13.88 -5.29
CA VAL A 101 16.36 -13.15 -4.03
C VAL A 101 17.17 -13.90 -2.98
N ARG A 102 17.99 -13.17 -2.21
CA ARG A 102 18.80 -13.72 -1.11
C ARG A 102 17.93 -14.34 -0.03
N SER A 103 18.37 -15.45 0.55
CA SER A 103 17.57 -16.27 1.48
C SER A 103 17.61 -15.79 2.94
N ASP A 104 18.42 -14.78 3.28
CA ASP A 104 18.60 -14.25 4.64
C ASP A 104 17.55 -13.20 5.04
N ILE A 105 16.69 -12.77 4.11
CA ILE A 105 15.66 -11.76 4.39
C ILE A 105 14.41 -12.37 5.04
N ASN A 106 13.76 -11.59 5.90
CA ASN A 106 12.44 -11.93 6.40
C ASN A 106 11.36 -11.49 5.39
N THR A 107 10.67 -12.45 4.78
CA THR A 107 9.63 -12.22 3.76
C THR A 107 8.60 -11.18 4.18
N LEU A 108 7.98 -11.35 5.35
CA LEU A 108 6.88 -10.47 5.79
C LEU A 108 7.37 -9.04 6.03
N GLN A 109 8.50 -8.88 6.72
CA GLN A 109 9.07 -7.55 6.96
C GLN A 109 9.42 -6.85 5.65
N MET A 110 9.99 -7.57 4.69
CA MET A 110 10.34 -7.01 3.38
C MET A 110 9.10 -6.68 2.54
N ALA A 111 8.05 -7.50 2.59
CA ALA A 111 6.78 -7.22 1.91
C ALA A 111 6.10 -5.95 2.47
N ILE A 112 6.10 -5.79 3.80
CA ILE A 112 5.57 -4.59 4.45
C ILE A 112 6.41 -3.36 4.08
N LEU A 113 7.74 -3.44 4.18
CA LEU A 113 8.64 -2.34 3.81
C LEU A 113 8.44 -1.91 2.35
N LEU A 114 8.37 -2.88 1.42
CA LEU A 114 8.11 -2.61 0.01
C LEU A 114 6.76 -1.94 -0.21
N THR A 115 5.71 -2.38 0.49
CA THR A 115 4.38 -1.77 0.41
C THR A 115 4.47 -0.29 0.81
N LEU A 116 5.07 0.00 1.98
CA LEU A 116 5.21 1.37 2.49
C LEU A 116 6.03 2.26 1.55
N LEU A 117 7.16 1.77 1.04
CA LEU A 117 7.99 2.52 0.08
C LEU A 117 7.20 2.84 -1.19
N THR A 118 6.50 1.84 -1.73
CA THR A 118 5.74 2.00 -2.98
C THR A 118 4.61 3.01 -2.84
N GLN A 119 3.86 2.96 -1.73
CA GLN A 119 2.77 3.89 -1.44
C GLN A 119 3.27 5.32 -1.23
N ASN A 120 4.28 5.50 -0.37
CA ASN A 120 4.76 6.82 0.02
C ASN A 120 5.47 7.58 -1.10
N ILE A 121 6.06 6.89 -2.08
CA ILE A 121 6.66 7.55 -3.26
C ILE A 121 5.59 8.28 -4.08
N GLN A 122 4.41 7.67 -4.25
CA GLN A 122 3.31 8.28 -5.00
C GLN A 122 2.73 9.49 -4.27
N GLU A 123 2.72 9.43 -2.94
CA GLU A 123 2.26 10.49 -2.04
C GLU A 123 3.35 11.49 -1.65
N MET A 124 4.47 11.52 -2.36
CA MET A 124 5.57 12.40 -2.03
C MET A 124 5.09 13.86 -1.86
N PRO A 125 5.39 14.51 -0.72
CA PRO A 125 5.08 15.91 -0.49
C PRO A 125 5.58 16.83 -1.60
N TYR A 126 4.81 17.87 -1.90
CA TYR A 126 5.10 18.78 -3.01
C TYR A 126 6.43 19.52 -2.84
N ASP A 127 6.78 19.90 -1.61
CA ASP A 127 8.08 20.50 -1.28
C ASP A 127 9.25 19.56 -1.58
N TYR A 128 9.09 18.25 -1.39
CA TYR A 128 10.13 17.29 -1.76
C TYR A 128 10.27 17.17 -3.28
N LYS A 129 9.14 17.20 -4.03
CA LYS A 129 9.16 17.27 -5.50
C LYS A 129 9.89 18.52 -5.98
N GLN A 130 9.63 19.68 -5.37
CA GLN A 130 10.36 20.91 -5.70
C GLN A 130 11.86 20.80 -5.44
N LEU A 131 12.28 20.17 -4.34
CA LEU A 131 13.71 19.98 -4.05
C LEU A 131 14.41 19.14 -5.11
N LEU A 132 13.73 18.10 -5.64
CA LEU A 132 14.23 17.28 -6.75
C LEU A 132 14.31 18.11 -8.05
N ASP A 133 13.25 18.85 -8.38
CA ASP A 133 13.17 19.68 -9.58
C ASP A 133 14.27 20.76 -9.60
N VAL A 134 14.55 21.41 -8.47
CA VAL A 134 15.63 22.41 -8.32
C VAL A 134 17.02 21.80 -8.58
N LYS A 135 17.18 20.50 -8.33
CA LYS A 135 18.41 19.74 -8.63
C LYS A 135 18.41 19.13 -10.03
N GLY A 136 17.37 19.34 -10.83
CA GLY A 136 17.22 18.77 -12.17
C GLY A 136 16.88 17.28 -12.16
N ILE A 137 16.45 16.73 -11.03
CA ILE A 137 16.07 15.31 -10.89
C ILE A 137 14.58 15.21 -11.17
N ASN A 138 14.22 14.62 -12.30
CA ASN A 138 12.82 14.38 -12.62
C ASN A 138 12.26 13.12 -11.93
N ASN A 139 10.94 12.98 -11.93
CA ASN A 139 10.24 11.89 -11.25
C ASN A 139 10.60 10.48 -11.77
N GLU A 140 10.84 10.33 -13.08
CA GLU A 140 11.22 9.04 -13.67
C GLU A 140 12.63 8.63 -13.23
N GLU A 141 13.57 9.57 -13.21
CA GLU A 141 14.94 9.35 -12.74
C GLU A 141 14.97 8.99 -11.26
N PHE A 142 14.19 9.70 -10.44
CA PHE A 142 14.02 9.38 -9.03
C PHE A 142 13.44 7.97 -8.84
N THR A 143 12.35 7.65 -9.54
CA THR A 143 11.68 6.34 -9.43
C THR A 143 12.60 5.20 -9.85
N ARG A 144 13.34 5.36 -10.96
CA ARG A 144 14.35 4.38 -11.42
C ARG A 144 15.45 4.15 -10.38
N SER A 145 15.95 5.23 -9.78
CA SER A 145 16.97 5.14 -8.72
C SER A 145 16.47 4.37 -7.50
N ILE A 146 15.19 4.52 -7.13
CA ILE A 146 14.59 3.75 -6.04
C ILE A 146 14.37 2.28 -6.44
N ASP A 147 13.98 2.00 -7.68
CA ASP A 147 13.86 0.62 -8.15
C ASP A 147 15.22 -0.09 -8.11
N ASP A 148 16.29 0.57 -8.55
CA ASP A 148 17.66 0.04 -8.44
C ASP A 148 18.06 -0.19 -6.97
N PHE A 149 17.74 0.75 -6.08
CA PHE A 149 17.98 0.58 -4.64
C PHE A 149 17.22 -0.63 -4.07
N ILE A 150 15.97 -0.83 -4.49
CA ILE A 150 15.14 -1.95 -4.07
C ILE A 150 15.71 -3.27 -4.57
N ILE A 151 16.07 -3.38 -5.85
CA ILE A 151 16.69 -4.58 -6.39
C ILE A 151 17.93 -4.94 -5.58
N ASN A 152 18.78 -3.96 -5.28
CA ASN A 152 19.96 -4.13 -4.43
C ASN A 152 19.65 -4.62 -3.00
N MET A 153 18.46 -4.34 -2.45
CA MET A 153 18.06 -4.89 -1.14
C MET A 153 17.73 -6.39 -1.21
N PHE A 154 17.37 -6.92 -2.38
CA PHE A 154 16.95 -8.32 -2.56
C PHE A 154 18.03 -9.20 -3.16
N THR A 155 18.94 -8.64 -3.95
CA THR A 155 20.01 -9.41 -4.60
C THR A 155 21.29 -9.33 -3.79
N ASN A 156 22.04 -10.45 -3.71
CA ASN A 156 23.43 -10.35 -3.27
C ASN A 156 24.19 -9.50 -4.28
N ARG A 157 24.95 -8.53 -3.80
CA ARG A 157 26.01 -7.95 -4.59
C ARG A 157 27.13 -8.97 -4.59
N ASP A 158 27.28 -9.70 -5.69
CA ASP A 158 28.56 -10.34 -5.94
C ASP A 158 29.64 -9.23 -5.87
N HIS A 159 30.70 -9.52 -5.13
CA HIS A 159 31.78 -8.62 -4.69
C HIS A 159 32.21 -7.53 -5.68
#